data_AF-A0A0T1WIM9-F1
#
_entry.id   AF-A0A0T1WIM9-F1
#
_cell.length_a   1.000
_cell.length_b   1.000
_cell.length_c   1.000
_cell.angle_alpha   90.00
_cell.angle_beta   90.00
_cell.angle_gamma   90.00
#
_symmetry.space_group_name_H-M   'P 1'
#
loop_
_entity.id
_entity.type
_entity.pdbx_description
1 polymer ?
#
loop_
_entity_poly.entity_id
_entity_poly.type
_entity_poly.pdbx_seq_one_letter_code
_entity_poly.pdbx_strand_id
1 'polypeptide(L)'
;MLGDDIRDDLDLPYLDLPAGATDTAGRYRVGPLENGSRTLFRGGDPVAAAPGELTSLTALVPLSHLLGRTVAELRRSYLDEHGMPLLRAGRYAVD
;
A
#
# COMPACT_ATOMS: atom_id res chain seq x y z
N MET A 1 -9.87 -2.90 -7.73
CA MET A 1 -9.29 -3.43 -6.47
C MET A 1 -10.34 -3.16 -5.41
N LEU A 2 -10.61 -4.08 -4.47
CA LEU A 2 -11.81 -4.01 -3.64
C LEU A 2 -12.06 -2.67 -2.90
N GLY A 3 -10.99 -1.94 -2.56
CA GLY A 3 -11.10 -0.60 -1.95
C GLY A 3 -11.50 0.52 -2.92
N ASP A 4 -11.02 0.47 -4.17
CA ASP A 4 -11.42 1.44 -5.21
C ASP A 4 -12.87 1.22 -5.61
N ASP A 5 -13.29 -0.05 -5.70
CA ASP A 5 -14.67 -0.44 -6.04
C ASP A 5 -15.65 0.09 -4.96
N ILE A 6 -15.29 0.02 -3.67
CA ILE A 6 -16.08 0.62 -2.57
C ILE A 6 -16.19 2.13 -2.70
N ARG A 7 -15.11 2.82 -3.13
CA ARG A 7 -15.11 4.28 -3.25
C ARG A 7 -15.90 4.74 -4.46
N ASP A 8 -15.83 3.99 -5.55
CA ASP A 8 -16.64 4.19 -6.75
C ASP A 8 -18.14 4.10 -6.43
N ASP A 9 -18.55 3.04 -5.72
CA ASP A 9 -19.95 2.84 -5.29
C ASP A 9 -20.48 3.97 -4.38
N LEU A 10 -19.59 4.66 -3.66
CA LEU A 10 -19.91 5.74 -2.72
C LEU A 10 -19.64 7.14 -3.28
N ASP A 11 -19.23 7.25 -4.56
CA ASP A 11 -18.84 8.50 -5.21
C ASP A 11 -17.75 9.28 -4.44
N LEU A 12 -16.81 8.54 -3.85
CA LEU A 12 -15.65 9.11 -3.15
C LEU A 12 -14.45 9.24 -4.11
N PRO A 13 -13.64 10.31 -4.01
CA PRO A 13 -12.42 10.44 -4.81
C PRO A 13 -11.48 9.25 -4.60
N TYR A 14 -10.82 8.71 -5.63
CA TYR A 14 -9.83 7.64 -5.39
C TYR A 14 -8.67 8.13 -4.49
N LEU A 15 -8.14 7.22 -3.68
CA LEU A 15 -6.97 7.52 -2.86
C LEU A 15 -5.72 7.39 -3.73
N ASP A 16 -4.96 8.47 -3.85
CA ASP A 16 -3.62 8.41 -4.43
C ASP A 16 -2.67 7.80 -3.39
N LEU A 17 -2.28 6.55 -3.63
CA LEU A 17 -1.41 5.79 -2.76
C LEU A 17 0.04 5.93 -3.25
N PRO A 18 0.93 6.62 -2.51
CA PRO A 18 2.32 6.71 -2.89
C PRO A 18 2.92 5.32 -3.10
N ALA A 19 3.65 5.17 -4.20
CA ALA A 19 4.21 3.89 -4.64
C ALA A 19 5.71 3.98 -4.92
N GLY A 20 6.38 5.07 -4.54
CA GLY A 20 7.81 5.18 -4.65
C GLY A 20 8.50 4.17 -3.73
N ALA A 21 9.66 3.64 -4.14
CA ALA A 21 10.42 2.72 -3.30
C ALA A 21 10.77 3.35 -1.92
N THR A 22 10.96 4.67 -1.88
CA THR A 22 11.20 5.46 -0.66
C THR A 22 9.98 5.62 0.23
N ASP A 23 8.78 5.34 -0.27
CA ASP A 23 7.54 5.40 0.50
C ASP A 23 7.23 4.09 1.22
N THR A 24 8.10 3.08 1.13
CA THR A 24 7.94 1.78 1.82
C THR A 24 7.89 1.98 3.33
N ALA A 25 6.95 1.31 4.02
CA ALA A 25 6.86 1.35 5.48
C ALA A 25 8.16 0.86 6.13
N GLY A 26 8.64 1.55 7.18
CA GLY A 26 10.00 1.40 7.72
C GLY A 26 10.39 0.00 8.20
N ARG A 27 9.42 -0.86 8.58
CA ARG A 27 9.67 -2.27 8.96
C ARG A 27 9.84 -3.22 7.76
N TYR A 28 9.72 -2.70 6.54
CA TYR A 28 9.78 -3.47 5.31
C TYR A 28 10.85 -2.95 4.36
N ARG A 29 11.20 -3.81 3.40
CA ARG A 29 12.06 -3.47 2.29
C ARG A 29 11.51 -4.12 1.02
N VAL A 30 11.45 -3.38 -0.07
CA VAL A 30 11.22 -3.95 -1.39
C VAL A 30 12.57 -4.38 -1.98
N GLY A 31 12.66 -5.65 -2.41
CA GLY A 31 13.83 -6.21 -3.05
C GLY A 31 14.08 -5.67 -4.47
N PRO A 32 15.24 -6.00 -5.04
CA PRO A 32 15.49 -5.77 -6.47
C PRO A 32 14.48 -6.52 -7.32
N LEU A 33 14.40 -6.15 -8.59
CA LEU A 33 13.66 -6.93 -9.58
C LEU A 33 14.51 -8.16 -9.95
N GLU A 34 14.01 -9.34 -9.63
CA GLU A 34 14.66 -10.62 -9.92
C GLU A 34 13.64 -11.51 -10.64
N ASN A 35 14.04 -12.12 -11.75
CA ASN A 35 13.17 -12.99 -12.56
C ASN A 35 11.80 -12.35 -12.89
N GLY A 36 11.80 -11.04 -13.13
CA GLY A 36 10.60 -10.26 -13.47
C GLY A 36 9.68 -9.93 -12.30
N SER A 37 10.07 -10.19 -11.05
CA SER A 37 9.29 -9.85 -9.86
C SER A 37 10.11 -9.14 -8.80
N ARG A 38 9.45 -8.35 -7.95
CA ARG A 38 10.03 -7.86 -6.69
C ARG A 38 9.40 -8.59 -5.52
N THR A 39 10.16 -8.70 -4.43
CA THR A 39 9.71 -9.29 -3.18
C THR A 39 9.67 -8.24 -2.09
N LEU A 40 8.58 -8.18 -1.32
CA LEU A 40 8.48 -7.40 -0.09
C LEU A 40 8.99 -8.26 1.07
N PHE A 41 9.93 -7.72 1.85
CA PHE A 41 10.51 -8.38 3.02
C PHE A 41 10.10 -7.64 4.28
N ARG A 42 9.81 -8.38 5.35
CA ARG A 42 9.71 -7.85 6.72
C ARG A 42 10.95 -8.33 7.48
N GLY A 43 11.90 -7.43 7.71
CA GLY A 43 13.24 -7.84 8.13
C GLY A 43 13.91 -8.72 7.06
N GLY A 44 14.27 -9.96 7.41
CA GLY A 44 14.83 -10.95 6.48
C GLY A 44 13.79 -11.81 5.76
N ASP A 45 12.54 -11.82 6.23
CA ASP A 45 11.54 -12.79 5.79
C ASP A 45 10.72 -12.25 4.59
N PRO A 46 10.59 -13.02 3.49
CA PRO A 46 9.74 -12.65 2.38
C PRO A 46 8.26 -12.79 2.77
N VAL A 47 7.45 -11.75 2.52
CA VAL A 47 6.02 -11.74 2.89
C VAL A 47 5.07 -11.58 1.70
N ALA A 48 5.55 -11.05 0.57
CA ALA A 48 4.79 -10.94 -0.67
C ALA A 48 5.72 -10.79 -1.87
N ALA A 49 5.23 -11.10 -3.08
CA ALA A 49 5.93 -10.83 -4.32
C ALA A 49 4.94 -10.31 -5.38
N ALA A 50 5.41 -9.43 -6.26
CA ALA A 50 4.62 -8.90 -7.36
C ALA A 50 5.47 -8.77 -8.63
N PRO A 51 4.90 -9.08 -9.81
CA PRO A 51 5.61 -8.99 -11.08
C PRO A 51 5.69 -7.55 -11.62
N GLY A 52 6.65 -7.34 -12.53
CA GLY A 52 6.82 -6.15 -13.36
C GLY A 52 7.62 -5.03 -12.71
N GLU A 53 8.24 -4.17 -13.54
CA GLU A 53 9.18 -3.15 -13.05
C GLU A 53 8.50 -2.08 -12.21
N LEU A 54 7.38 -1.55 -12.70
CA LEU A 54 6.61 -0.48 -12.07
C LEU A 54 5.41 -1.03 -11.29
N THR A 55 4.69 -1.99 -11.88
CA THR A 55 3.49 -2.60 -11.28
C THR A 55 3.78 -3.27 -9.94
N SER A 56 4.99 -3.81 -9.75
CA SER A 56 5.38 -4.38 -8.47
C SER A 56 5.48 -3.34 -7.35
N LEU A 57 5.93 -2.13 -7.64
CA LEU A 57 5.99 -1.05 -6.65
C LEU A 57 4.59 -0.56 -6.27
N THR A 58 3.72 -0.35 -7.27
CA THR A 58 2.31 0.02 -7.07
C THR A 58 1.54 -1.00 -6.23
N ALA A 59 1.92 -2.27 -6.26
CA ALA A 59 1.33 -3.29 -5.41
C ALA A 59 1.99 -3.38 -4.01
N LEU A 60 3.32 -3.45 -3.96
CA LEU A 60 4.05 -3.83 -2.74
C LEU A 60 4.22 -2.67 -1.76
N VAL A 61 4.36 -1.43 -2.25
CA VAL A 61 4.55 -0.27 -1.37
C VAL A 61 3.28 0.00 -0.57
N PRO A 62 2.06 0.10 -1.16
CA PRO A 62 0.84 0.21 -0.37
C PRO A 62 0.65 -0.97 0.58
N LEU A 63 0.86 -2.20 0.10
CA LEU A 63 0.73 -3.42 0.91
C LEU A 63 1.59 -3.36 2.18
N SER A 64 2.79 -2.79 2.13
CA SER A 64 3.67 -2.64 3.30
C SER A 64 3.01 -1.83 4.44
N HIS A 65 2.21 -0.81 4.10
CA HIS A 65 1.44 -0.02 5.07
C HIS A 65 0.16 -0.72 5.52
N LEU A 66 -0.47 -1.53 4.66
CA LEU A 66 -1.70 -2.24 5.02
C LEU A 66 -1.44 -3.41 5.99
N LEU A 67 -0.30 -4.12 5.83
CA LEU A 67 0.04 -5.33 6.61
C LEU A 67 0.26 -5.09 8.12
N GLY A 68 0.31 -3.83 8.58
CA GLY A 68 0.38 -3.47 10.00
C GLY A 68 -0.95 -3.02 10.61
N ARG A 69 -2.01 -2.91 9.80
CA ARG A 69 -3.29 -2.31 10.21
C ARG A 69 -4.36 -3.37 10.35
N THR A 70 -5.30 -3.11 11.24
CA THR A 70 -6.50 -3.92 11.36
C THR A 70 -7.43 -3.71 10.17
N VAL A 71 -8.24 -4.71 9.84
CA VAL A 71 -9.28 -4.60 8.81
C VAL A 71 -10.23 -3.41 9.09
N ALA A 72 -10.51 -3.13 10.37
CA ALA A 72 -11.36 -2.02 10.78
C ALA A 72 -10.73 -0.65 10.44
N GLU A 73 -9.43 -0.47 10.69
CA GLU A 73 -8.70 0.76 10.33
C GLU A 73 -8.60 0.94 8.81
N LEU A 74 -8.38 -0.15 8.07
CA LEU A 74 -8.38 -0.11 6.62
C LEU A 74 -9.75 0.28 6.09
N ARG A 75 -10.81 -0.39 6.55
CA ARG A 75 -12.19 -0.04 6.16
C ARG A 75 -12.50 1.43 6.47
N ARG A 76 -12.13 1.92 7.66
CA ARG A 76 -12.30 3.32 8.02
C ARG A 76 -11.56 4.25 7.04
N SER A 77 -10.33 3.93 6.69
CA SER A 77 -9.52 4.71 5.75
C SER A 77 -10.15 4.76 4.36
N TYR A 78 -10.63 3.63 3.84
CA TYR A 78 -11.27 3.60 2.52
C TYR A 78 -12.66 4.26 2.49
N LEU A 79 -13.31 4.45 3.64
CA LEU A 79 -14.58 5.21 3.76
C LEU A 79 -14.39 6.69 4.09
N ASP A 80 -13.17 7.12 4.42
CA ASP A 80 -12.84 8.50 4.69
C ASP A 80 -12.47 9.22 3.38
N GLU A 81 -12.99 10.43 3.17
CA GLU A 81 -12.77 11.20 1.93
C GLU A 81 -11.28 11.38 1.63
N HIS A 82 -10.44 11.56 2.66
CA HIS A 82 -9.01 11.81 2.52
C HIS A 82 -8.14 10.60 2.88
N GLY A 83 -8.74 9.43 3.13
CA GLY A 83 -8.01 8.22 3.44
C GLY A 83 -7.53 8.11 4.89
N MET A 84 -8.00 8.95 5.81
CA MET A 84 -7.55 8.94 7.21
C MET A 84 -8.06 7.68 7.94
N PRO A 85 -7.26 7.02 8.79
CA PRO A 85 -5.91 7.39 9.24
C PRO A 85 -4.77 6.76 8.43
N LEU A 86 -5.03 6.12 7.28
CA LEU A 86 -3.98 5.55 6.42
C LEU A 86 -3.13 6.65 5.79
N LEU A 87 -3.80 7.65 5.22
CA LEU A 87 -3.16 8.80 4.60
C LEU A 87 -3.36 10.05 5.45
N ARG A 88 -2.36 10.91 5.48
CA ARG A 88 -2.44 12.28 6.01
C ARG A 88 -1.73 13.21 5.04
N ALA A 89 -2.48 14.18 4.49
CA ALA A 89 -1.99 15.11 3.47
C ALA A 89 -1.34 14.38 2.27
N GLY A 90 -1.97 13.32 1.77
CA GLY A 90 -1.51 12.56 0.60
C GLY A 90 -0.29 11.67 0.82
N ARG A 91 0.15 11.48 2.07
CA ARG A 91 1.25 10.57 2.42
C ARG A 91 0.78 9.56 3.44
N TYR A 92 1.41 8.39 3.47
CA TYR A 92 1.15 7.43 4.53
C TYR A 92 1.41 8.07 5.89
N ALA A 93 0.44 7.98 6.78
CA ALA A 93 0.64 8.33 8.17
C ALA A 93 1.68 7.38 8.76
N VAL A 94 2.69 7.94 9.43
CA VAL A 94 3.69 7.14 10.14
C VAL A 94 2.99 6.21 11.13
N ASP A 95 3.38 4.93 11.11
CA ASP A 95 2.94 3.91 12.06
C ASP A 95 3.47 4.20 13.47
#